data_AF-A0A843LWE1-F1
#
_entry.id   AF-A0A843LWE1-F1
#
_cell.length_a   1.000
_cell.length_b   1.000
_cell.length_c   1.000
_cell.angle_alpha   90.00
_cell.angle_beta   90.00
_cell.angle_gamma   90.00
#
_symmetry.space_group_name_H-M   'P 1'
#
loop_
_entity.id
_entity.type
_entity.pdbx_description
1 polymer ?
#
loop_
_entity_poly.entity_id
_entity_poly.type
_entity_poly.pdbx_seq_one_letter_code
_entity_poly.pdbx_strand_id
1 'polypeptide(L)'
;MPSCCINSLGGKVLLMDATPKEVNDYIKRHCREYYEISPGFVFKDIRVLLKEPMLVGLQVKRGKILLPFTKRCPNLGTILYEIAADEDDLNYIRSTLGKVPDGENVFRST
;
A
#
# COMPACT_ATOMS: atom_id res chain seq x y z
N MET A 1 -12.14 -7.54 15.47
CA MET A 1 -12.66 -6.40 14.69
C MET A 1 -11.46 -5.60 14.25
N PRO A 2 -11.21 -5.44 12.94
CA PRO A 2 -10.01 -4.75 12.49
C PRO A 2 -10.04 -3.29 12.93
N SER A 3 -8.97 -2.86 13.59
CA SER A 3 -8.80 -1.47 14.02
C SER A 3 -8.50 -0.55 12.81
N CYS A 4 -8.80 0.74 12.94
CA CYS A 4 -8.50 1.75 11.91
C CYS A 4 -7.28 2.61 12.31
N CYS A 5 -6.57 2.21 13.35
CA CYS A 5 -5.51 2.99 13.98
C CYS A 5 -4.15 2.62 13.40
N ILE A 6 -3.69 3.41 12.42
CA ILE A 6 -2.37 3.23 11.78
C ILE A 6 -1.18 3.41 12.75
N ASN A 7 -1.38 4.14 13.86
CA ASN A 7 -0.32 4.43 14.85
C ASN A 7 0.27 3.17 15.51
N SER A 8 -0.47 2.06 15.55
CA SER A 8 0.00 0.80 16.13
C SER A 8 1.07 0.11 15.29
N LEU A 9 1.27 0.49 14.02
CA LEU A 9 2.29 -0.08 13.14
C LEU A 9 3.70 0.47 13.37
N GLY A 10 3.85 1.53 14.18
CA GLY A 10 5.16 2.16 14.42
C GLY A 10 5.85 2.67 13.14
N GLY A 11 5.08 2.97 12.11
CA GLY A 11 5.58 3.37 10.80
C GLY A 11 6.09 4.81 10.76
N LYS A 12 7.10 5.06 9.93
CA LYS A 12 7.57 6.41 9.59
C LYS A 12 6.71 6.98 8.46
N VAL A 13 6.27 8.22 8.57
CA VAL A 13 5.61 8.92 7.46
C VAL A 13 6.67 9.33 6.44
N LEU A 14 6.50 8.91 5.18
CA LEU A 14 7.35 9.30 4.05
C LEU A 14 6.76 10.48 3.28
N LEU A 15 5.46 10.43 3.01
CA LEU A 15 4.71 11.48 2.33
C LEU A 15 3.46 11.80 3.15
N MET A 16 3.14 13.08 3.27
CA MET A 16 1.95 13.57 3.94
C MET A 16 1.18 14.46 2.97
N ASP A 17 -0.15 14.34 2.98
CA ASP A 17 -1.04 15.12 2.12
C ASP A 17 -0.79 14.95 0.61
N ALA A 18 -0.29 13.78 0.20
CA ALA A 18 0.03 13.48 -1.20
C ALA A 18 -1.21 13.00 -1.97
N THR A 19 -1.19 13.22 -3.28
CA THR A 19 -2.19 12.64 -4.19
C THR A 19 -1.92 11.15 -4.42
N PRO A 20 -2.94 10.35 -4.77
CA PRO A 20 -2.77 8.93 -5.10
C PRO A 20 -1.69 8.69 -6.17
N LYS A 21 -1.63 9.58 -7.17
CA LYS A 21 -0.63 9.55 -8.24
C LYS A 21 0.79 9.71 -7.70
N GLU A 22 1.05 10.70 -6.85
CA GLU A 22 2.38 10.94 -6.28
C GLU A 22 2.88 9.77 -5.45
N VAL A 23 1.97 9.15 -4.68
CA VAL A 23 2.30 7.96 -3.89
C VAL A 23 2.65 6.78 -4.79
N ASN A 24 1.87 6.54 -5.84
CA ASN A 24 2.15 5.47 -6.80
C ASN A 24 3.48 5.70 -7.54
N ASP A 25 3.78 6.93 -7.95
CA ASP A 25 5.05 7.30 -8.58
C ASP A 25 6.23 7.07 -7.62
N TYR A 26 6.08 7.45 -6.35
CA TYR A 26 7.10 7.20 -5.32
C TYR A 26 7.39 5.71 -5.16
N ILE A 27 6.34 4.89 -5.07
CA ILE A 27 6.48 3.44 -4.91
C ILE A 27 7.19 2.83 -6.11
N LYS A 28 6.82 3.20 -7.35
CA LYS A 28 7.48 2.71 -8.58
C LYS A 28 8.96 3.08 -8.64
N ARG A 29 9.35 4.25 -8.12
CA ARG A 29 10.76 4.70 -8.11
C ARG A 29 11.59 4.05 -7.02
N HIS A 30 10.99 3.76 -5.86
CA HIS A 30 11.71 3.31 -4.66
C HIS A 30 11.59 1.80 -4.40
N CYS A 31 10.61 1.11 -4.97
CA CYS A 31 10.38 -0.31 -4.78
C CYS A 31 10.47 -1.04 -6.11
N ARG A 32 11.28 -2.10 -6.17
CA ARG A 32 11.34 -3.00 -7.34
C ARG A 32 10.16 -3.97 -7.39
N GLU A 33 9.52 -4.17 -6.26
CA GLU A 33 8.39 -5.07 -6.11
C GLU A 33 7.24 -4.26 -5.50
N TYR A 34 6.09 -4.26 -6.16
CA TYR A 34 4.90 -3.54 -5.73
C TYR A 34 3.65 -4.28 -6.19
N TYR A 35 2.55 -4.05 -5.47
CA TYR A 35 1.25 -4.69 -5.68
C TYR A 35 0.16 -3.64 -5.67
N GLU A 36 -0.96 -3.90 -6.32
CA GLU A 36 -2.14 -3.04 -6.20
C GLU A 36 -2.94 -3.47 -4.98
N ILE A 37 -3.38 -2.50 -4.18
CA ILE A 37 -4.31 -2.70 -3.08
C ILE A 37 -5.60 -1.92 -3.30
N SER A 38 -6.71 -2.61 -3.10
CA SER A 38 -8.04 -2.02 -3.16
C SER A 38 -8.46 -1.40 -1.81
N PRO A 39 -9.32 -0.37 -1.82
CA PRO A 39 -9.93 0.17 -0.61
C PRO A 39 -10.56 -0.93 0.26
N GLY A 40 -10.28 -0.91 1.57
CA GLY A 40 -10.81 -1.90 2.50
C GLY A 40 -9.93 -3.14 2.70
N PHE A 41 -8.78 -3.22 2.02
CA PHE A 41 -7.76 -4.22 2.31
C PHE A 41 -7.37 -4.21 3.79
N VAL A 42 -7.17 -5.39 4.38
CA VAL A 42 -6.79 -5.53 5.79
C VAL A 42 -5.37 -6.04 5.88
N PHE A 43 -4.51 -5.29 6.56
CA PHE A 43 -3.13 -5.66 6.81
C PHE A 43 -2.81 -5.51 8.30
N LYS A 44 -2.31 -6.57 8.95
CA LYS A 44 -2.03 -6.59 10.40
C LYS A 44 -3.19 -6.07 11.26
N ASP A 45 -4.40 -6.56 10.99
CA ASP A 45 -5.64 -6.12 11.66
C ASP A 45 -6.01 -4.64 11.41
N ILE A 46 -5.32 -3.95 10.50
CA ILE A 46 -5.60 -2.57 10.13
C ILE A 46 -6.30 -2.53 8.79
N ARG A 47 -7.51 -1.95 8.78
CA ARG A 47 -8.23 -1.71 7.55
C ARG A 47 -7.65 -0.49 6.85
N VAL A 48 -7.03 -0.72 5.72
CA VAL A 48 -6.47 0.31 4.86
C VAL A 48 -7.61 1.09 4.20
N LEU A 49 -7.69 2.36 4.59
CA LEU A 49 -8.67 3.28 4.05
C LEU A 49 -8.06 3.96 2.83
N LEU A 50 -8.58 3.66 1.66
CA LEU A 50 -8.18 4.33 0.41
C LEU A 50 -9.43 4.92 -0.24
N LYS A 51 -9.25 5.97 -1.04
CA LYS A 51 -10.31 6.50 -1.91
C LYS A 51 -10.40 5.73 -3.23
N GLU A 52 -9.27 5.22 -3.71
CA GLU A 52 -9.11 4.51 -4.98
C GLU A 52 -8.06 3.40 -4.83
N PRO A 53 -7.98 2.41 -5.73
CA PRO A 53 -6.90 1.44 -5.75
C PRO A 53 -5.53 2.12 -5.87
N MET A 54 -4.57 1.71 -5.06
CA MET A 54 -3.23 2.30 -5.00
C MET A 54 -2.16 1.22 -4.91
N LEU A 55 -0.92 1.59 -5.18
CA LEU A 55 0.19 0.66 -5.05
C LEU A 55 0.65 0.55 -3.60
N VAL A 56 1.05 -0.65 -3.19
CA VAL A 56 1.85 -0.94 -2.00
C VAL A 56 3.22 -1.42 -2.44
N GLY A 57 4.27 -0.87 -1.85
CA GLY A 57 5.66 -1.21 -2.21
C GLY A 57 6.30 -2.16 -1.21
N LEU A 58 7.04 -3.15 -1.71
CA LEU A 58 7.87 -4.05 -0.89
C LEU A 58 9.36 -3.70 -1.04
N GLN A 59 9.99 -3.31 0.07
CA GLN A 59 11.45 -3.16 0.16
C GLN A 59 12.05 -4.38 0.86
N VAL A 60 12.04 -5.52 0.17
CA VAL A 60 12.50 -6.83 0.69
C VAL A 60 13.91 -6.73 1.32
N LYS A 61 14.85 -6.06 0.64
CA LYS A 61 16.23 -5.88 1.13
C LYS A 61 16.34 -5.07 2.42
N ARG A 62 15.34 -4.25 2.74
CA ARG A 62 15.32 -3.37 3.92
C ARG A 62 14.36 -3.87 5.00
N GLY A 63 13.58 -4.93 4.74
CA GLY A 63 12.51 -5.38 5.64
C GLY A 63 11.47 -4.29 5.88
N LYS A 64 11.09 -3.55 4.82
CA LYS A 64 10.10 -2.47 4.90
C LYS A 64 8.98 -2.63 3.89
N ILE A 65 7.79 -2.18 4.25
CA ILE A 65 6.64 -2.03 3.36
C ILE A 65 6.28 -0.55 3.27
N LEU A 66 6.02 -0.08 2.06
CA LEU A 66 5.48 1.25 1.80
C LEU A 66 3.97 1.14 1.60
N LEU A 67 3.20 1.54 2.62
CA LEU A 67 1.75 1.38 2.68
C LEU A 67 1.04 2.73 2.53
N PRO A 68 0.24 2.95 1.46
CA PRO A 68 -0.60 4.12 1.37
C PRO A 68 -1.78 4.00 2.33
N PHE A 69 -2.15 5.12 2.95
CA PHE A 69 -3.31 5.19 3.83
C PHE A 69 -3.93 6.59 3.76
N THR A 70 -5.21 6.64 3.44
CA THR A 70 -5.99 7.88 3.40
C THR A 70 -6.79 8.03 4.68
N LYS A 71 -6.56 9.11 5.43
CA LYS A 71 -7.37 9.43 6.62
C LYS A 71 -8.77 9.90 6.18
N ARG A 72 -9.81 9.60 6.98
CA ARG A 72 -11.20 10.11 6.75
C ARG A 72 -11.39 11.58 7.14
N CYS A 73 -10.32 12.38 7.15
CA CYS A 73 -10.39 13.80 7.48
C CYS A 73 -10.68 14.60 6.20
N PRO A 74 -11.53 15.63 6.26
CA PRO A 74 -12.00 16.36 5.06
C PRO A 74 -10.89 17.10 4.28
N ASN A 75 -9.76 17.42 4.92
CA ASN A 75 -8.67 18.23 4.35
C ASN A 75 -7.32 17.51 4.36
N LEU A 76 -7.28 16.17 4.35
CA LEU A 76 -6.02 15.43 4.36
C LEU A 76 -6.02 14.39 3.24
N GLY A 77 -5.03 14.50 2.36
CA GLY A 77 -4.73 13.58 1.27
C GLY A 77 -4.22 12.22 1.74
N THR A 78 -3.63 11.47 0.83
CA THR A 78 -3.06 10.17 1.14
C THR A 78 -1.71 10.33 1.83
N ILE A 79 -1.50 9.52 2.87
CA ILE A 79 -0.24 9.44 3.59
C ILE A 79 0.45 8.16 3.17
N LEU A 80 1.76 8.23 2.87
CA LEU A 80 2.57 7.05 2.62
C LEU A 80 3.37 6.71 3.88
N TYR A 81 3.13 5.52 4.43
CA TYR A 81 3.86 5.02 5.59
C TYR A 81 4.94 4.03 5.16
N GLU A 82 6.12 4.14 5.77
CA GLU A 82 7.15 3.10 5.78
C GLU A 82 7.03 2.33 7.09
N ILE A 83 6.61 1.07 7.02
CA ILE A 83 6.46 0.20 8.17
C ILE A 83 7.52 -0.91 8.16
N ALA A 84 7.93 -1.36 9.35
CA ALA A 84 8.74 -2.55 9.47
C ALA A 84 7.93 -3.79 9.08
N ALA A 85 8.56 -4.68 8.31
CA ALA A 85 7.96 -5.88 7.79
C ALA A 85 8.93 -7.05 7.90
N ASP A 86 8.45 -8.16 8.44
CA ASP A 86 9.16 -9.43 8.44
C ASP A 86 8.82 -10.25 7.18
N GLU A 87 9.41 -11.44 7.04
CA GLU A 87 9.19 -12.27 5.86
C GLU A 87 7.74 -12.76 5.74
N ASP A 88 7.07 -13.05 6.86
CA ASP A 88 5.66 -13.45 6.88
C ASP A 88 4.76 -12.33 6.34
N ASP A 89 5.04 -11.07 6.70
CA ASP A 89 4.32 -9.91 6.18
C ASP A 89 4.45 -9.76 4.67
N LEU A 90 5.68 -9.92 4.16
CA LEU A 90 5.97 -9.82 2.73
C LEU A 90 5.27 -10.94 1.97
N ASN A 91 5.30 -12.16 2.52
CA ASN A 91 4.65 -13.32 1.94
C ASN A 91 3.12 -13.17 1.96
N TYR A 92 2.56 -12.62 3.03
CA TYR A 92 1.13 -12.33 3.12
C TYR A 92 0.66 -11.42 1.97
N ILE A 93 1.37 -10.31 1.71
CA ILE A 93 1.05 -9.39 0.62
C ILE A 93 1.16 -10.10 -0.73
N ARG A 94 2.23 -10.85 -0.96
CA ARG A 94 2.46 -11.62 -2.20
C ARG A 94 1.35 -12.62 -2.49
N SER A 95 0.94 -13.38 -1.47
CA SER A 95 -0.10 -14.41 -1.58
C SER A 95 -1.49 -13.82 -1.71
N THR A 96 -1.76 -12.66 -1.09
CA THR A 96 -3.11 -12.08 -1.04
C THR A 96 -3.43 -11.22 -2.26
N LEU A 97 -2.47 -10.44 -2.74
CA LEU A 97 -2.76 -9.40 -3.74
C LEU A 97 -2.50 -9.84 -5.17
N GLY A 98 -1.66 -10.87 -5.40
CA GLY A 98 -1.26 -11.31 -6.74
C GLY A 98 -0.45 -10.23 -7.46
N LYS A 99 0.63 -10.60 -8.16
CA LYS A 99 1.46 -9.60 -8.86
C LYS A 99 0.60 -8.79 -9.83
N VAL A 100 0.71 -7.46 -9.77
CA VAL A 100 0.18 -6.61 -10.84
C VAL A 100 0.88 -7.07 -12.11
N PRO A 101 0.14 -7.54 -13.14
CA PRO A 101 0.76 -7.87 -14.41
C PRO A 101 1.42 -6.58 -14.91
N ASP A 102 2.75 -6.62 -15.03
CA ASP A 102 3.51 -5.59 -15.74
C ASP A 102 2.87 -5.48 -17.12
N GLY A 103 2.26 -4.33 -17.39
CA GLY A 103 1.15 -4.24 -18.32
C GLY A 103 1.45 -4.82 -19.70
N GLU A 104 0.80 -5.94 -20.03
CA GLU A 104 0.41 -6.27 -21.39
C GLU A 104 -0.79 -7.23 -21.40
N ASN A 105 -1.72 -6.92 -22.33
CA ASN A 105 -2.77 -7.76 -22.90
C ASN A 105 -4.23 -7.75 -22.35
N VAL A 106 -5.03 -6.93 -23.03
CA VAL A 106 -6.15 -7.33 -23.90
C VAL A 106 -7.56 -7.48 -23.31
N PHE A 107 -8.40 -6.53 -23.74
CA PHE A 107 -9.78 -6.73 -24.20
C PHE A 107 -10.18 -8.20 -24.40
N ARG A 108 -10.96 -8.78 -23.49
CA ARG A 108 -11.97 -9.81 -23.81
C ARG A 108 -13.14 -9.59 -22.85
N SER A 109 -14.22 -8.94 -23.28
CA SER A 109 -15.34 -9.54 -24.03
C SER A 109 -15.96 -10.71 -23.29
N THR A 110 -17.08 -10.48 -22.61
CA THR A 110 -18.36 -11.20 -22.81
C THR A 110 -19.47 -10.32 -22.27
#